data_AF-A0A319BSN9-F1
#
_entry.id   AF-A0A319BSN9-F1
#
_cell.length_a   1.000
_cell.length_b   1.000
_cell.length_c   1.000
_cell.angle_alpha   90.00
_cell.angle_beta   90.00
_cell.angle_gamma   90.00
#
_symmetry.space_group_name_H-M   'P 1'
#
loop_
_entity.id
_entity.type
_entity.pdbx_description
1 polymer ?
#
loop_
_entity_poly.entity_id
_entity_poly.type
_entity_poly.pdbx_seq_one_letter_code
_entity_poly.pdbx_strand_id
1 'polypeptide(L)'
;FKYTGQPADLALIEQIAKLLEQNKIPCHVINDSMWRHFGCQNPINSLDIIIPRSLQKQAVLVLRKANFDDGCRQEDKYEAVSCNFIYNLRANFHRAWWVPAHVFHLQPAAPGEELHVDLNLFSHEDWFPNLELPACGPLAEDDETYLVSTDTRL
;
A
#
# COMPACT_ATOMS: atom_id res chain seq x y z
N PHE A 1 5.46 11.57 -9.74
CA PHE A 1 5.07 11.84 -8.34
C PHE A 1 6.27 11.62 -7.42
N LYS A 2 6.36 12.36 -6.30
CA LYS A 2 7.37 12.21 -5.24
C LYS A 2 6.68 12.39 -3.89
N TYR A 3 6.89 11.46 -2.97
CA TYR A 3 6.43 11.56 -1.60
C TYR A 3 7.32 12.53 -0.81
N THR A 4 6.68 13.50 -0.16
CA THR A 4 7.34 14.57 0.60
C THR A 4 6.78 14.69 2.01
N GLY A 5 5.97 13.73 2.46
CA GLY A 5 5.28 13.79 3.76
C GLY A 5 3.80 14.17 3.68
N GLN A 6 3.14 13.94 2.55
CA GLN A 6 1.71 14.14 2.43
C GLN A 6 0.95 13.25 3.45
N PRO A 7 -0.21 13.69 3.96
CA PRO A 7 -1.04 12.89 4.86
C PRO A 7 -1.54 11.61 4.17
N ALA A 8 -1.83 10.59 4.97
CA ALA A 8 -2.46 9.37 4.49
C ALA A 8 -3.95 9.61 4.22
N ASP A 9 -4.29 9.89 2.97
CA ASP A 9 -5.66 10.15 2.53
C ASP A 9 -5.95 9.50 1.16
N LEU A 10 -7.17 9.73 0.66
CA LEU A 10 -7.58 9.25 -0.65
C LEU A 10 -6.72 9.83 -1.80
N ALA A 11 -6.32 11.09 -1.69
CA ALA A 11 -5.53 11.72 -2.74
C ALA A 11 -4.13 11.09 -2.83
N LEU A 12 -3.52 10.73 -1.69
CA LEU A 12 -2.23 10.06 -1.67
C LEU A 12 -2.30 8.64 -2.25
N ILE A 13 -3.32 7.85 -1.88
CA ILE A 13 -3.45 6.48 -2.42
C ILE A 13 -3.76 6.46 -3.91
N GLU A 14 -4.55 7.42 -4.41
CA GLU A 14 -4.77 7.61 -5.85
C GLU A 14 -3.46 7.95 -6.59
N GLN A 15 -2.63 8.82 -6.02
CA GLN A 15 -1.32 9.16 -6.58
C GLN A 15 -0.35 7.95 -6.58
N ILE A 16 -0.42 7.10 -5.56
CA ILE A 16 0.34 5.85 -5.49
C ILE A 16 -0.14 4.87 -6.55
N ALA A 17 -1.45 4.62 -6.66
CA ALA A 17 -2.03 3.73 -7.65
C ALA A 17 -1.66 4.17 -9.07
N LYS A 18 -1.79 5.47 -9.38
CA LYS A 18 -1.38 6.05 -10.66
C LYS A 18 0.12 5.89 -10.94
N LEU A 19 0.97 6.06 -9.92
CA LEU A 19 2.41 5.84 -10.07
C LEU A 19 2.72 4.38 -10.43
N LEU A 20 2.06 3.42 -9.78
CA LEU A 20 2.24 1.99 -10.05
C LEU A 20 1.74 1.63 -11.46
N GLU A 21 0.56 2.13 -11.83
CA GLU A 21 -0.02 1.97 -13.17
C GLU A 21 0.92 2.49 -14.27
N GLN A 22 1.49 3.69 -14.10
CA GLN A 22 2.47 4.27 -15.02
C GLN A 22 3.72 3.40 -15.20
N ASN A 23 4.03 2.54 -14.22
CA ASN A 23 5.12 1.57 -14.26
C ASN A 23 4.66 0.16 -14.62
N LYS A 24 3.43 0.00 -15.12
CA LYS A 24 2.81 -1.28 -15.54
C LYS A 24 2.67 -2.28 -14.39
N ILE A 25 2.34 -1.77 -13.20
CA ILE A 25 2.09 -2.56 -12.01
C ILE A 25 0.61 -2.41 -11.64
N PRO A 26 -0.22 -3.42 -11.91
CA PRO A 26 -1.61 -3.39 -11.50
C PRO A 26 -1.71 -3.53 -9.98
N CYS A 27 -2.67 -2.84 -9.38
CA CYS A 27 -2.92 -2.93 -7.95
C CYS A 27 -4.39 -2.73 -7.62
N HIS A 28 -4.84 -3.36 -6.54
CA HIS A 28 -6.13 -3.08 -5.91
C HIS A 28 -5.92 -2.27 -4.63
N VAL A 29 -6.78 -1.29 -4.38
CA VAL A 29 -6.84 -0.57 -3.10
C VAL A 29 -7.80 -1.32 -2.18
N ILE A 30 -7.41 -1.55 -0.91
CA ILE A 30 -8.25 -2.27 0.07
C ILE A 30 -8.38 -1.52 1.40
N ASN A 31 -9.15 -2.09 2.32
CA ASN A 31 -9.37 -1.61 3.68
C ASN A 31 -9.86 -0.15 3.73
N ASP A 32 -9.26 0.67 4.60
CA ASP A 32 -9.76 2.01 4.93
C ASP A 32 -9.94 2.89 3.69
N SER A 33 -8.98 2.84 2.77
CA SER A 33 -9.00 3.57 1.51
C SER A 33 -10.12 3.10 0.58
N MET A 34 -10.38 1.80 0.49
CA MET A 34 -11.48 1.24 -0.31
C MET A 34 -12.85 1.67 0.25
N TRP A 35 -13.05 1.60 1.56
CA TRP A 35 -14.31 2.04 2.18
C TRP A 35 -14.54 3.54 2.00
N ARG A 36 -13.49 4.33 2.14
CA ARG A 36 -13.52 5.78 1.87
C ARG A 36 -13.89 6.08 0.44
N HIS A 37 -13.36 5.32 -0.54
CA HIS A 37 -13.73 5.44 -1.96
C HIS A 37 -15.22 5.17 -2.18
N PHE A 38 -15.79 4.20 -1.48
CA PHE A 38 -17.24 3.90 -1.49
C PHE A 38 -18.11 4.90 -0.68
N GLY A 39 -17.55 6.01 -0.22
CA GLY A 39 -18.28 7.08 0.47
C GLY A 39 -18.40 6.93 1.98
N CYS A 40 -17.77 5.91 2.58
CA CYS A 40 -17.72 5.78 4.04
C CYS A 40 -16.88 6.91 4.68
N GLN A 41 -17.17 7.19 5.95
CA GLN A 41 -16.53 8.25 6.75
C GLN A 41 -15.59 7.68 7.83
N ASN A 42 -15.08 6.46 7.64
CA ASN A 42 -14.10 5.86 8.54
C ASN A 42 -12.77 6.65 8.52
N PRO A 43 -12.00 6.70 9.62
CA PRO A 43 -10.64 7.20 9.56
C PRO A 43 -9.76 6.31 8.65
N ILE A 44 -8.72 6.89 8.07
CA ILE A 44 -7.67 6.16 7.35
C ILE A 44 -6.49 5.99 8.32
N ASN A 45 -6.27 4.75 8.76
CA ASN A 45 -5.19 4.40 9.68
C ASN A 45 -4.03 3.68 8.96
N SER A 46 -4.28 3.18 7.75
CA SER A 46 -3.29 2.59 6.85
C SER A 46 -3.69 2.84 5.41
N LEU A 47 -2.68 2.86 4.52
CA LEU A 47 -2.88 2.77 3.08
C LEU A 47 -2.53 1.35 2.65
N ASP A 48 -3.50 0.62 2.12
CA ASP A 48 -3.32 -0.81 1.83
C ASP A 48 -3.56 -1.09 0.35
N ILE A 49 -2.55 -1.67 -0.31
CA ILE A 49 -2.64 -2.08 -1.71
C ILE A 49 -2.22 -3.52 -1.93
N ILE A 50 -2.91 -4.19 -2.84
CA ILE A 50 -2.60 -5.53 -3.29
C ILE A 50 -1.84 -5.45 -4.60
N ILE A 51 -0.72 -6.16 -4.70
CA ILE A 51 0.12 -6.23 -5.89
C ILE A 51 0.46 -7.70 -6.19
N PRO A 52 0.51 -8.11 -7.47
CA PRO A 52 0.96 -9.46 -7.84
C PRO A 52 2.34 -9.76 -7.26
N ARG A 53 2.52 -10.96 -6.71
CA ARG A 53 3.79 -11.38 -6.08
C ARG A 53 4.96 -11.22 -7.03
N SER A 54 4.76 -11.52 -8.30
CA SER A 54 5.77 -11.38 -9.36
C SER A 54 6.26 -9.94 -9.55
N LEU A 55 5.45 -8.93 -9.20
CA LEU A 55 5.74 -7.51 -9.38
C LEU A 55 6.10 -6.77 -8.08
N GLN A 56 5.98 -7.42 -6.92
CA GLN A 56 6.28 -6.82 -5.61
C GLN A 56 7.66 -6.14 -5.56
N LYS A 57 8.71 -6.82 -6.04
CA LYS A 57 10.07 -6.26 -6.06
C LYS A 57 10.16 -5.01 -6.93
N GLN A 58 9.47 -4.98 -8.07
CA GLN A 58 9.43 -3.82 -8.95
C GLN A 58 8.65 -2.67 -8.30
N ALA A 59 7.52 -2.95 -7.66
CA ALA A 59 6.73 -1.95 -6.93
C ALA A 59 7.55 -1.27 -5.83
N VAL A 60 8.28 -2.06 -5.04
CA VAL A 60 9.17 -1.52 -3.99
C VAL A 60 10.22 -0.57 -4.58
N LEU A 61 10.85 -0.93 -5.71
CA LEU A 61 11.82 -0.06 -6.38
C LEU A 61 11.19 1.23 -6.90
N VAL A 62 9.99 1.16 -7.47
CA VAL A 62 9.23 2.34 -7.94
C VAL A 62 8.90 3.26 -6.77
N LEU A 63 8.42 2.73 -5.66
CA LEU A 63 8.04 3.50 -4.47
C LEU A 63 9.26 4.12 -3.78
N ARG A 64 10.38 3.38 -3.64
CA ARG A 64 11.65 3.95 -3.18
C ARG A 64 12.14 5.08 -4.08
N LYS A 65 12.07 4.90 -5.41
CA LYS A 65 12.39 5.97 -6.37
C LYS A 65 11.45 7.16 -6.23
N ALA A 66 10.22 6.94 -5.75
CA ALA A 66 9.27 8.00 -5.41
C ALA A 66 9.47 8.58 -4.00
N ASN A 67 10.54 8.23 -3.27
CA ASN A 67 10.89 8.75 -1.95
C ASN A 67 10.00 8.24 -0.79
N PHE A 68 9.36 7.07 -0.95
CA PHE A 68 8.77 6.37 0.19
C PHE A 68 9.87 5.69 1.01
N ASP A 69 9.83 5.87 2.32
CA ASP A 69 10.81 5.34 3.27
C ASP A 69 10.36 3.95 3.74
N ASP A 70 11.15 2.92 3.49
CA ASP A 70 10.97 1.58 4.06
C ASP A 70 12.14 1.18 4.96
N GLY A 71 12.95 2.15 5.37
CA GLY A 71 14.01 1.97 6.35
C GLY A 71 13.47 1.93 7.77
N CYS A 72 14.04 1.09 8.61
CA CYS A 72 13.83 1.19 10.06
C CYS A 72 14.58 2.39 10.58
N ARG A 73 13.88 3.38 11.14
CA ARG A 73 14.53 4.39 11.97
C ARG A 73 14.77 3.78 13.35
N GLN A 74 15.91 3.13 13.53
CA GLN A 74 16.48 3.00 14.88
C GLN A 74 17.25 4.28 15.19
N GLU A 75 17.10 4.78 16.41
CA GLU A 75 17.92 5.87 16.93
C GLU A 75 19.41 5.47 17.09
N ASP A 76 19.78 4.21 16.84
CA ASP A 76 21.14 3.71 17.01
C ASP A 76 21.75 3.09 15.74
N LYS A 77 23.00 3.49 15.48
CA LYS A 77 23.81 3.29 14.28
C LYS A 77 24.30 1.85 14.04
N TYR A 78 23.40 0.87 13.93
CA TYR A 78 23.80 -0.46 13.46
C TYR A 78 22.90 -0.96 12.32
N GLU A 79 23.57 -1.63 11.39
CA GLU A 79 23.16 -2.20 10.10
C GLU A 79 21.66 -2.37 9.84
N ALA A 80 21.24 -2.10 8.60
CA ALA A 80 19.89 -2.22 8.08
C ALA A 80 19.16 -3.52 8.53
N VAL A 81 18.50 -3.46 9.68
CA VAL A 81 17.60 -4.51 10.16
C VAL A 81 16.28 -4.38 9.42
N SER A 82 15.69 -5.50 9.01
CA SER A 82 14.33 -5.55 8.48
C SER A 82 13.32 -4.95 9.47
N CYS A 83 12.28 -4.26 8.97
CA CYS A 83 11.19 -3.69 9.78
C CYS A 83 10.75 -4.58 10.94
N ASN A 84 11.07 -4.15 12.18
CA ASN A 84 10.64 -4.82 13.41
C ASN A 84 9.11 -4.99 13.44
N PHE A 85 8.35 -4.10 12.81
CA PHE A 85 6.90 -4.21 12.67
C PHE A 85 6.48 -5.47 11.92
N ILE A 86 7.03 -5.73 10.72
CA ILE A 86 6.70 -6.94 9.95
C ILE A 86 7.17 -8.20 10.68
N TYR A 87 8.36 -8.16 11.29
CA TYR A 87 8.87 -9.30 12.07
C TYR A 87 7.97 -9.60 13.27
N ASN A 88 7.54 -8.58 14.00
CA ASN A 88 6.62 -8.69 15.12
C ASN A 88 5.23 -9.16 14.68
N LEU A 89 4.72 -8.68 13.54
CA LEU A 89 3.46 -9.16 12.97
C LEU A 89 3.55 -10.64 12.59
N ARG A 90 4.64 -11.07 11.96
CA ARG A 90 4.88 -12.49 11.61
C ARG A 90 5.04 -13.37 12.84
N ALA A 91 5.78 -12.91 13.85
CA ALA A 91 5.92 -13.62 15.12
C ALA A 91 4.58 -13.75 15.86
N ASN A 92 3.68 -12.79 15.66
CA ASN A 92 2.31 -12.79 16.19
C ASN A 92 1.26 -13.21 15.14
N PHE A 93 1.61 -14.00 14.13
CA PHE A 93 0.69 -14.40 13.05
C PHE A 93 -0.60 -15.08 13.55
N HIS A 94 -0.57 -15.68 14.76
CA HIS A 94 -1.77 -16.20 15.42
C HIS A 94 -2.79 -15.12 15.83
N ARG A 95 -2.41 -13.85 15.83
CA ARG A 95 -3.24 -12.68 16.20
C ARG A 95 -3.44 -11.69 15.04
N ALA A 96 -2.56 -11.67 14.05
CA ALA A 96 -2.68 -10.80 12.88
C ALA A 96 -3.10 -11.62 11.65
N TRP A 97 -4.37 -11.49 11.25
CA TRP A 97 -4.93 -12.26 10.15
C TRP A 97 -4.42 -11.86 8.75
N TRP A 98 -3.72 -10.72 8.60
CA TRP A 98 -3.32 -10.15 7.30
C TRP A 98 -1.90 -9.58 7.42
N VAL A 99 -0.91 -10.27 6.85
CA VAL A 99 0.50 -9.82 6.90
C VAL A 99 0.93 -9.25 5.56
N PRO A 100 1.40 -7.99 5.51
CA PRO A 100 1.92 -7.42 4.28
C PRO A 100 3.24 -8.08 3.86
N ALA A 101 3.45 -8.13 2.54
CA ALA A 101 4.71 -8.54 1.94
C ALA A 101 5.80 -7.47 2.14
N HIS A 102 5.42 -6.20 2.16
CA HIS A 102 6.33 -5.06 2.34
C HIS A 102 5.61 -3.87 2.98
N VAL A 103 6.33 -3.03 3.71
CA VAL A 103 5.79 -1.86 4.42
C VAL A 103 6.66 -0.64 4.14
N PHE A 104 6.02 0.49 3.87
CA PHE A 104 6.63 1.82 3.82
C PHE A 104 6.06 2.68 4.94
N HIS A 105 6.92 3.39 5.65
CA HIS A 105 6.56 4.29 6.72
C HIS A 105 6.24 5.67 6.15
N LEU A 106 4.99 6.09 6.25
CA LEU A 106 4.61 7.46 5.94
C LEU A 106 5.09 8.37 7.09
N GLN A 107 5.26 9.67 6.81
CA GLN A 107 5.94 10.61 7.72
C GLN A 107 5.50 10.48 9.18
N PRO A 108 6.45 10.69 10.11
CA PRO A 108 6.45 10.04 11.40
C PRO A 108 5.24 10.46 12.24
N ALA A 109 4.69 9.49 12.98
CA ALA A 109 4.00 9.78 14.22
C ALA A 109 4.94 10.66 15.09
N ALA A 110 4.42 11.64 15.80
CA ALA A 110 5.28 12.50 16.64
C ALA A 110 6.17 11.63 17.56
N PRO A 111 7.38 12.05 17.96
CA PRO A 111 8.21 11.27 18.86
C PRO A 111 7.41 10.84 20.10
N GLY A 112 7.16 9.53 20.26
CA GLY A 112 6.34 8.96 21.34
C GLY A 112 4.91 8.56 20.97
N GLU A 113 4.47 8.73 19.73
CA GLU A 113 3.17 8.22 19.26
C GLU A 113 3.28 6.76 18.78
N GLU A 114 2.45 5.88 19.36
CA GLU A 114 2.37 4.45 19.00
C GLU A 114 1.68 4.19 17.65
N LEU A 115 0.95 5.18 17.11
CA LEU A 115 0.18 5.07 15.88
C LEU A 115 1.01 5.52 14.67
N HIS A 116 1.72 4.57 14.07
CA HIS A 116 2.38 4.76 12.78
C HIS A 116 1.38 4.48 11.65
N VAL A 117 1.22 5.44 10.73
CA VAL A 117 0.43 5.22 9.51
C VAL A 117 1.36 4.71 8.42
N ASP A 118 1.09 3.51 7.95
CA ASP A 118 1.92 2.80 6.99
C ASP A 118 1.24 2.65 5.62
N LEU A 119 2.06 2.55 4.58
CA LEU A 119 1.68 2.01 3.28
C LEU A 119 2.08 0.53 3.22
N ASN A 120 1.09 -0.35 3.14
CA ASN A 120 1.26 -1.79 3.15
C ASN A 120 1.06 -2.38 1.75
N LEU A 121 2.00 -3.22 1.33
CA LEU A 121 1.91 -4.00 0.10
C LEU A 121 1.54 -5.44 0.43
N PHE A 122 0.38 -5.91 -0.02
CA PHE A 122 -0.08 -7.28 0.13
C PHE A 122 0.13 -8.07 -1.16
N SER A 123 0.45 -9.37 -1.03
CA SER A 123 0.56 -10.26 -2.19
C SER A 123 -0.83 -10.70 -2.63
N HIS A 124 -1.18 -10.44 -3.89
CA HIS A 124 -2.45 -10.83 -4.49
C HIS A 124 -2.77 -12.31 -4.30
N GLU A 125 -1.80 -13.16 -4.58
CA GLU A 125 -1.96 -14.61 -4.60
C GLU A 125 -2.17 -15.21 -3.19
N ASP A 126 -1.79 -14.48 -2.14
CA ASP A 126 -1.99 -14.91 -0.75
C ASP A 126 -3.42 -14.61 -0.26
N TRP A 127 -4.02 -13.52 -0.74
CA TRP A 127 -5.24 -12.97 -0.14
C TRP A 127 -6.44 -12.93 -1.09
N PHE A 128 -6.21 -12.78 -2.40
CA PHE A 128 -7.24 -12.60 -3.42
C PHE A 128 -6.95 -13.39 -4.71
N PRO A 129 -6.59 -14.70 -4.63
CA PRO A 129 -6.10 -15.45 -5.79
C PRO A 129 -7.09 -15.57 -6.95
N ASN A 130 -8.39 -15.39 -6.69
CA ASN A 130 -9.46 -15.48 -7.67
C ASN A 130 -9.97 -14.11 -8.15
N LEU A 131 -9.47 -13.01 -7.57
CA LEU A 131 -9.86 -11.67 -8.01
C LEU A 131 -9.00 -11.30 -9.22
N GLU A 132 -9.63 -10.92 -10.33
CA GLU A 132 -8.87 -10.46 -11.49
C GLU A 132 -8.13 -9.16 -11.18
N LEU A 133 -6.95 -9.00 -11.75
CA LEU A 133 -6.15 -7.78 -11.60
C LEU A 133 -6.64 -6.73 -12.59
N PRO A 134 -6.67 -5.44 -12.20
CA PRO A 134 -7.09 -4.39 -13.11
C PRO A 134 -6.09 -4.25 -14.25
N ALA A 135 -6.58 -3.93 -15.45
CA ALA A 135 -5.70 -3.61 -16.56
C ALA A 135 -4.93 -2.30 -16.28
N CYS A 136 -3.65 -2.23 -16.67
CA CYS A 136 -2.90 -0.98 -16.64
C CYS A 136 -3.05 -0.21 -17.95
N GLY A 137 -3.46 1.06 -17.89
CA GLY A 137 -3.60 1.93 -19.05
C GLY A 137 -5.06 2.33 -19.31
N PRO A 138 -5.38 2.82 -20.51
CA PRO A 138 -6.74 3.22 -20.86
C PRO A 138 -7.70 2.05 -20.63
N LEU A 139 -8.76 2.32 -19.89
CA LEU A 139 -9.80 1.32 -19.63
C LEU A 139 -10.47 0.94 -20.93
N ALA A 140 -10.64 -0.36 -21.13
CA ALA A 140 -11.62 -0.83 -22.08
C ALA A 140 -13.02 -0.45 -21.56
N GLU A 141 -13.96 -0.14 -22.45
CA GLU A 141 -15.32 0.25 -22.07
C GLU A 141 -16.06 -0.83 -21.26
N ASP A 142 -15.58 -2.08 -21.31
CA ASP A 142 -16.15 -3.30 -20.74
C ASP A 142 -15.29 -3.94 -19.63
N ASP A 143 -14.34 -3.22 -19.03
CA ASP A 143 -13.49 -3.77 -17.96
C ASP A 143 -14.27 -3.94 -16.63
N GLU A 144 -14.81 -5.14 -16.42
CA GLU A 144 -15.55 -5.51 -15.20
C GLU A 144 -14.68 -5.52 -13.93
N THR A 145 -13.35 -5.60 -14.07
CA THR A 145 -12.42 -5.59 -12.93
C THR A 145 -12.22 -4.19 -12.35
N TYR A 146 -12.49 -3.16 -13.16
CA TYR A 146 -12.38 -1.75 -12.78
C TYR A 146 -13.45 -1.30 -11.78
N LEU A 147 -14.62 -1.95 -11.80
CA LEU A 147 -15.74 -1.69 -10.88
C LEU A 147 -15.39 -1.94 -9.41
N VAL A 148 -14.36 -2.76 -9.14
CA VAL A 148 -13.96 -3.13 -7.78
C VAL A 148 -12.80 -2.28 -7.27
N SER A 149 -11.97 -1.70 -8.15
CA SER A 149 -10.73 -1.07 -7.71
C SER A 149 -10.79 0.44 -7.51
N THR A 150 -11.41 1.26 -8.37
CA THR A 150 -11.40 2.75 -8.23
C THR A 150 -12.21 3.46 -9.33
N ASP A 151 -13.53 3.29 -9.45
CA ASP A 151 -14.27 4.15 -10.40
C ASP A 151 -14.37 5.59 -9.86
N THR A 152 -13.83 6.56 -10.62
CA THR A 152 -13.91 8.03 -10.39
C THR A 152 -14.79 8.74 -11.44
N ARG A 153 -15.60 7.99 -12.22
CA ARG A 153 -16.60 8.51 -13.19
C ARG A 153 -17.99 8.73 -12.59
N LEU A 154 -18.11 8.76 -11.26
CA LEU A 154 -19.26 9.29 -10.51
C LEU A 154 -18.92 10.69 -9.99
#